data_AF-R6H4Y6-F1
#
_entry.id   AF-R6H4Y6-F1
#
_cell.length_a   1.000
_cell.length_b   1.000
_cell.length_c   1.000
_cell.angle_alpha   90.00
_cell.angle_beta   90.00
_cell.angle_gamma   90.00
#
_symmetry.space_group_name_H-M   'P 1'
#
loop_
_entity.id
_entity.type
_entity.pdbx_description
1 polymer ?
#
loop_
_entity_poly.entity_id
_entity_poly.type
_entity_poly.pdbx_seq_one_letter_code
_entity_poly.pdbx_strand_id
1 'polypeptide(L)'
;MKKHKERKPFKREYIPVIIAVIVLIGLITGLVFVILDKKEDFDIKIDEEIKSSEDLKVDTSGTKCNNEESKKVKDAAQGVEVSYTIKKMFVGTSIDIDQPDMPEVEEYDYGFEIAIKNITEDVYVVVKNDYSDDVFTYHYADTENGVKTFESIATEEAINFTFEVKSENANCKDEDYRKISLTTPIYNYYHRYQFCSDNPKSKVCKMFVNEKISAKEFATEVNAKKEDNQKSDDSNKKNVPTFVKENKYLFIIGGIVIVIIGVATVCVKIKKRRGSKL
;
A
#
# COMPACT_ATOMS: atom_id res chain seq x y z
N MET A 1 -51.39 50.53 3.14
CA MET A 1 -51.29 50.09 1.72
C MET A 1 -49.82 49.92 1.34
N LYS A 2 -49.52 48.89 0.54
CA LYS A 2 -48.21 48.26 0.30
C LYS A 2 -47.16 49.23 -0.30
N LYS A 3 -45.95 49.29 0.29
CA LYS A 3 -44.75 49.84 -0.38
C LYS A 3 -44.32 48.88 -1.47
N HIS A 4 -44.58 49.22 -2.73
CA HIS A 4 -44.00 48.52 -3.87
C HIS A 4 -42.51 48.86 -3.96
N LYS A 5 -41.67 47.84 -3.84
CA LYS A 5 -40.21 47.93 -4.04
C LYS A 5 -39.97 47.99 -5.56
N GLU A 6 -39.58 49.14 -6.08
CA GLU A 6 -39.20 49.29 -7.49
C GLU A 6 -38.02 48.36 -7.80
N ARG A 7 -38.21 47.42 -8.73
CA ARG A 7 -37.13 46.62 -9.28
C ARG A 7 -36.43 47.46 -10.35
N LYS A 8 -35.17 47.84 -10.10
CA LYS A 8 -34.35 48.55 -11.09
C LYS A 8 -34.22 47.71 -12.37
N PRO A 9 -34.35 48.31 -13.56
CA PRO A 9 -34.24 47.59 -14.82
C PRO A 9 -32.81 47.06 -15.01
N PHE A 10 -32.72 45.79 -15.36
CA PHE A 10 -31.46 45.10 -15.64
C PHE A 10 -30.85 45.69 -16.92
N LYS A 11 -29.73 46.41 -16.82
CA LYS A 11 -29.11 47.01 -18.01
C LYS A 11 -28.59 45.90 -18.91
N ARG A 12 -28.93 45.93 -20.21
CA ARG A 12 -28.46 44.97 -21.22
C ARG A 12 -26.93 44.87 -21.30
N GLU A 13 -26.21 45.89 -20.84
CA GLU A 13 -24.75 45.94 -20.72
C GLU A 13 -24.18 44.88 -19.75
N TYR A 14 -24.96 44.39 -18.78
CA TYR A 14 -24.54 43.35 -17.84
C TYR A 14 -24.70 41.93 -18.39
N ILE A 15 -25.44 41.74 -19.48
CA ILE A 15 -25.64 40.42 -20.11
C ILE A 15 -24.30 39.77 -20.52
N PRO A 16 -23.40 40.44 -21.26
CA PRO A 16 -22.12 39.82 -21.62
C PRO A 16 -21.22 39.52 -20.40
N VAL A 17 -21.27 40.36 -19.36
CA VAL A 17 -20.51 40.13 -18.11
C VAL A 17 -21.04 38.91 -17.37
N ILE A 18 -22.36 38.73 -17.32
CA ILE A 18 -22.99 37.60 -16.63
C ILE A 18 -22.76 36.30 -17.39
N ILE A 19 -22.80 36.32 -18.72
CA ILE A 19 -22.44 35.16 -19.55
C ILE A 19 -20.97 34.78 -19.29
N ALA A 20 -20.05 35.75 -19.26
CA ALA A 20 -18.64 35.49 -18.97
C ALA A 20 -18.42 34.86 -17.58
N VAL A 21 -19.15 35.34 -16.56
CA VAL A 21 -19.08 34.77 -15.19
C VAL A 21 -19.64 33.35 -15.15
N ILE A 22 -20.75 33.06 -15.85
CA ILE A 22 -21.32 31.71 -15.91
C ILE A 22 -20.36 30.74 -16.62
N VAL A 23 -19.72 31.18 -17.70
CA VAL A 23 -18.71 30.36 -18.41
C VAL A 23 -17.49 30.10 -17.52
N LEU A 24 -17.01 31.10 -16.78
CA LEU A 24 -15.89 30.93 -15.85
C LEU A 24 -16.24 29.95 -14.72
N ILE A 25 -17.44 30.07 -14.13
CA ILE A 25 -17.92 29.13 -13.11
C ILE A 25 -18.00 27.72 -13.70
N GLY A 26 -18.55 27.57 -14.90
CA GLY A 26 -18.62 26.28 -15.61
C GLY A 26 -17.25 25.64 -15.83
N LEU A 27 -16.24 26.44 -16.22
CA LEU A 27 -14.86 25.97 -16.39
C LEU A 27 -14.22 25.58 -15.06
N ILE A 28 -14.42 26.35 -13.99
CA ILE A 28 -13.90 26.03 -12.65
C ILE A 28 -14.58 24.77 -12.12
N THR A 29 -15.91 24.65 -12.24
CA THR A 29 -16.64 23.45 -11.82
C THR A 29 -16.25 22.25 -12.66
N GLY A 30 -16.00 22.42 -13.96
CA GLY A 30 -15.49 21.36 -14.83
C GLY A 30 -14.08 20.92 -14.45
N LEU A 31 -13.18 21.86 -14.11
CA LEU A 31 -11.84 21.56 -13.60
C LEU A 31 -11.91 20.83 -12.25
N VAL A 32 -12.75 21.29 -11.33
CA VAL A 32 -12.97 20.63 -10.03
C VAL A 32 -13.57 19.23 -10.25
N PHE A 33 -14.51 19.07 -11.18
CA PHE A 33 -15.08 17.76 -11.51
C PHE A 33 -14.03 16.85 -12.14
N VAL A 34 -13.19 17.33 -13.05
CA VAL A 34 -12.07 16.55 -13.64
C VAL A 34 -11.00 16.18 -12.59
N ILE A 35 -10.74 17.05 -11.62
CA ILE A 35 -9.83 16.77 -10.50
C ILE A 35 -10.44 15.75 -9.52
N LEU A 36 -11.76 15.80 -9.29
CA LEU A 36 -12.48 14.87 -8.42
C LEU A 36 -12.75 13.50 -9.07
N ASP A 37 -13.05 13.47 -10.38
CA ASP A 37 -13.33 12.26 -11.16
C ASP A 37 -12.04 11.45 -11.43
N LYS A 38 -10.87 12.11 -11.41
CA LYS A 38 -9.56 11.43 -11.35
C LYS A 38 -9.29 10.71 -10.02
N LYS A 39 -10.18 10.84 -9.04
CA LYS A 39 -10.01 10.34 -7.67
C LYS A 39 -11.05 9.28 -7.25
N GLU A 40 -11.79 8.71 -8.20
CA GLU A 40 -12.44 7.41 -7.95
C GLU A 40 -11.39 6.31 -8.08
N ASP A 41 -10.58 6.19 -7.02
CA ASP A 41 -9.63 5.13 -6.79
C ASP A 41 -10.37 3.78 -6.82
N PHE A 42 -10.00 2.93 -7.76
CA PHE A 42 -10.53 1.56 -7.85
C PHE A 42 -9.93 0.70 -6.74
N ASP A 43 -10.61 0.78 -5.59
CA ASP A 43 -10.74 -0.15 -4.47
C ASP A 43 -9.49 -0.90 -4.01
N ILE A 44 -8.52 -0.13 -3.55
CA ILE A 44 -7.81 -0.46 -2.32
C ILE A 44 -7.98 0.74 -1.41
N LYS A 45 -8.67 0.51 -0.30
CA LYS A 45 -8.91 1.56 0.68
C LYS A 45 -7.63 1.72 1.50
N ILE A 46 -6.78 2.60 1.01
CA ILE A 46 -5.61 3.10 1.74
C ILE A 46 -6.12 3.57 3.11
N ASP A 47 -5.35 3.29 4.16
CA ASP A 47 -5.71 3.60 5.54
C ASP A 47 -6.93 2.83 6.11
N GLU A 48 -7.50 1.86 5.40
CA GLU A 48 -8.48 0.92 5.97
C GLU A 48 -7.81 -0.35 6.52
N GLU A 49 -8.34 -0.86 7.62
CA GLU A 49 -7.91 -2.10 8.23
C GLU A 49 -8.43 -3.31 7.45
N ILE A 50 -7.52 -4.18 7.01
CA ILE A 50 -7.82 -5.41 6.28
C ILE A 50 -7.50 -6.61 7.17
N LYS A 51 -8.53 -7.41 7.44
CA LYS A 51 -8.42 -8.69 8.14
C LYS A 51 -8.38 -9.84 7.13
N SER A 52 -7.18 -10.21 6.68
CA SER A 52 -6.94 -11.32 5.75
C SER A 52 -5.95 -12.31 6.37
N SER A 53 -6.39 -12.96 7.44
CA SER A 53 -5.60 -13.93 8.21
C SER A 53 -6.27 -15.28 8.31
N GLU A 54 -5.47 -16.34 8.34
CA GLU A 54 -5.94 -17.73 8.43
C GLU A 54 -5.33 -18.43 9.65
N ASP A 55 -6.14 -19.23 10.36
CA ASP A 55 -5.68 -20.04 11.48
C ASP A 55 -5.03 -21.34 10.98
N LEU A 56 -3.79 -21.57 11.42
CA LEU A 56 -3.05 -22.80 11.17
C LEU A 56 -3.27 -23.79 12.33
N LYS A 57 -3.29 -25.09 12.00
CA LYS A 57 -3.50 -26.15 12.98
C LYS A 57 -2.37 -26.16 14.02
N VAL A 58 -2.74 -26.11 15.29
CA VAL A 58 -1.86 -26.28 16.45
C VAL A 58 -2.39 -27.44 17.28
N ASP A 59 -1.50 -28.34 17.71
CA ASP A 59 -1.84 -29.45 18.60
C ASP A 59 -1.42 -29.13 20.03
N THR A 60 -2.41 -28.92 20.90
CA THR A 60 -2.20 -28.62 22.33
C THR A 60 -2.51 -29.83 23.22
N SER A 61 -2.70 -31.03 22.66
CA SER A 61 -3.12 -32.22 23.42
C SER A 61 -2.06 -32.74 24.41
N GLY A 62 -0.79 -32.39 24.19
CA GLY A 62 0.35 -32.75 25.04
C GLY A 62 0.84 -31.62 25.96
N THR A 63 0.03 -30.58 26.18
CA THR A 63 0.45 -29.44 27.00
C THR A 63 0.79 -29.82 28.43
N LYS A 64 1.81 -29.17 29.00
CA LYS A 64 2.21 -29.34 30.41
C LYS A 64 1.32 -28.56 31.39
N CYS A 65 0.54 -27.61 30.91
CA CYS A 65 -0.35 -26.82 31.76
C CYS A 65 -1.50 -27.68 32.28
N ASN A 66 -1.95 -27.39 33.51
CA ASN A 66 -3.19 -27.99 33.99
C ASN A 66 -4.39 -27.47 33.19
N ASN A 67 -5.55 -28.11 33.35
CA ASN A 67 -6.74 -27.77 32.55
C ASN A 67 -7.18 -26.30 32.67
N GLU A 68 -7.04 -25.68 33.85
CA GLU A 68 -7.47 -24.30 34.09
C GLU A 68 -6.50 -23.30 33.47
N GLU A 69 -5.19 -23.49 33.69
CA GLU A 69 -4.13 -22.68 33.10
C GLU A 69 -4.16 -22.78 31.57
N SER A 70 -4.28 -23.99 31.04
CA SER A 70 -4.34 -24.24 29.60
C SER A 70 -5.57 -23.58 28.98
N LYS A 71 -6.72 -23.61 29.66
CA LYS A 71 -7.92 -22.90 29.20
C LYS A 71 -7.68 -21.39 29.16
N LYS A 72 -7.08 -20.81 30.19
CA LYS A 72 -6.78 -19.37 30.24
C LYS A 72 -5.87 -18.93 29.09
N VAL A 73 -4.77 -19.65 28.85
CA VAL A 73 -3.84 -19.36 27.76
C VAL A 73 -4.51 -19.54 26.40
N LYS A 74 -5.35 -20.57 26.24
CA LYS A 74 -6.11 -20.79 25.01
C LYS A 74 -7.08 -19.66 24.73
N ASP A 75 -7.84 -19.21 25.73
CA ASP A 75 -8.78 -18.10 25.59
C ASP A 75 -8.04 -16.79 25.23
N ALA A 76 -6.88 -16.52 25.86
CA ALA A 76 -6.01 -15.40 25.50
C ALA A 76 -5.49 -15.51 24.05
N ALA A 77 -4.99 -16.68 23.64
CA ALA A 77 -4.47 -16.89 22.29
C ALA A 77 -5.54 -16.76 21.20
N GLN A 78 -6.77 -17.21 21.48
CA GLN A 78 -7.92 -17.04 20.57
C GLN A 78 -8.37 -15.58 20.46
N GLY A 79 -8.11 -14.76 21.49
CA GLY A 79 -8.40 -13.33 21.46
C GLY A 79 -7.47 -12.51 20.56
N VAL A 80 -6.26 -13.01 20.26
CA VAL A 80 -5.28 -12.30 19.42
C VAL A 80 -5.81 -12.10 18.01
N GLU A 81 -5.78 -10.87 17.51
CA GLU A 81 -6.18 -10.55 16.13
C GLU A 81 -5.01 -9.97 15.36
N VAL A 82 -4.90 -10.31 14.09
CA VAL A 82 -3.88 -9.75 13.19
C VAL A 82 -4.57 -9.11 11.99
N SER A 83 -4.12 -7.92 11.62
CA SER A 83 -4.59 -7.18 10.46
C SER A 83 -3.48 -6.35 9.84
N TYR A 84 -3.73 -5.78 8.67
CA TYR A 84 -2.82 -4.81 8.08
C TYR A 84 -3.59 -3.63 7.48
N THR A 85 -2.91 -2.51 7.38
CA THR A 85 -3.38 -1.32 6.68
C THR A 85 -2.35 -0.90 5.65
N ILE A 86 -2.79 -0.56 4.45
CA ILE A 86 -1.90 -0.06 3.40
C ILE A 86 -1.65 1.42 3.63
N LYS A 87 -0.37 1.79 3.72
CA LYS A 87 0.07 3.17 3.98
C LYS A 87 1.19 3.59 3.03
N LYS A 88 1.36 4.90 2.86
CA LYS A 88 2.62 5.45 2.37
C LYS A 88 3.62 5.51 3.53
N MET A 89 4.79 4.95 3.31
CA MET A 89 5.86 4.80 4.29
C MET A 89 7.09 5.54 3.80
N PHE A 90 7.76 6.23 4.70
CA PHE A 90 9.03 6.88 4.41
C PHE A 90 10.11 5.80 4.18
N VAL A 91 10.71 5.78 3.00
CA VAL A 91 11.73 4.78 2.64
C VAL A 91 13.14 5.36 2.64
N GLY A 92 13.27 6.68 2.68
CA GLY A 92 14.55 7.37 2.76
C GLY A 92 14.50 8.72 2.08
N THR A 93 15.65 9.19 1.64
CA THR A 93 15.78 10.43 0.89
C THR A 93 16.36 10.16 -0.48
N SER A 94 15.89 10.91 -1.47
CA SER A 94 16.36 10.88 -2.86
C SER A 94 16.73 12.28 -3.33
N ILE A 95 17.33 12.39 -4.52
CA ILE A 95 17.69 13.67 -5.12
C ILE A 95 16.66 14.00 -6.19
N ASP A 96 16.01 15.16 -6.07
CA ASP A 96 15.09 15.66 -7.10
C ASP A 96 15.86 16.22 -8.30
N ILE A 97 16.13 15.36 -9.28
CA ILE A 97 16.89 15.71 -10.49
C ILE A 97 16.17 16.69 -11.41
N ASP A 98 14.88 16.94 -11.19
CA ASP A 98 14.07 17.84 -12.02
C ASP A 98 14.16 19.30 -11.54
N GLN A 99 14.73 19.54 -10.35
CA GLN A 99 14.95 20.88 -9.80
C GLN A 99 16.38 21.39 -10.03
N PRO A 100 16.58 22.70 -10.27
CA PRO A 100 17.88 23.27 -10.64
C PRO A 100 18.98 23.07 -9.59
N ASP A 101 18.60 23.01 -8.32
CA ASP A 101 19.46 22.84 -7.15
C ASP A 101 19.56 21.39 -6.67
N MET A 102 18.85 20.46 -7.32
CA MET A 102 18.81 19.04 -7.00
C MET A 102 18.69 18.77 -5.49
N PRO A 103 17.63 19.29 -4.84
CA PRO A 103 17.47 19.18 -3.41
C PRO A 103 17.29 17.71 -3.01
N GLU A 104 17.74 17.39 -1.80
CA GLU A 104 17.38 16.15 -1.15
C GLU A 104 15.90 16.21 -0.74
N VAL A 105 15.13 15.21 -1.17
CA VAL A 105 13.69 15.11 -0.93
C VAL A 105 13.36 13.80 -0.25
N GLU A 106 12.35 13.82 0.62
CA GLU A 106 11.84 12.62 1.27
C GLU A 106 11.17 11.71 0.23
N GLU A 107 11.55 10.44 0.24
CA GLU A 107 11.00 9.42 -0.63
C GLU A 107 10.04 8.54 0.17
N TYR A 108 8.86 8.34 -0.42
CA TYR A 108 7.81 7.51 0.14
C TYR A 108 7.46 6.40 -0.83
N ASP A 109 7.32 5.19 -0.31
CA ASP A 109 6.74 4.06 -1.04
C ASP A 109 5.51 3.53 -0.31
N TYR A 110 4.78 2.62 -0.94
CA TYR A 110 3.67 1.95 -0.28
C TYR A 110 4.16 0.75 0.53
N GLY A 111 3.51 0.52 1.66
CA GLY A 111 3.75 -0.63 2.51
C GLY A 111 2.55 -0.96 3.38
N PHE A 112 2.77 -1.91 4.29
CA PHE A 112 1.76 -2.49 5.17
C PHE A 112 2.13 -2.20 6.62
N GLU A 113 1.30 -1.43 7.31
CA GLU A 113 1.33 -1.35 8.76
C GLU A 113 0.56 -2.56 9.29
N ILE A 114 1.28 -3.53 9.85
CA ILE A 114 0.72 -4.76 10.39
C ILE A 114 0.44 -4.54 11.87
N ALA A 115 -0.78 -4.85 12.30
CA ALA A 115 -1.22 -4.73 13.68
C ALA A 115 -1.50 -6.11 14.28
N ILE A 116 -1.02 -6.33 15.51
CA ILE A 116 -1.35 -7.45 16.37
C ILE A 116 -2.09 -6.88 17.58
N LYS A 117 -3.34 -7.28 17.77
CA LYS A 117 -4.23 -6.77 18.82
C LYS A 117 -4.53 -7.84 19.86
N ASN A 118 -4.92 -7.39 21.04
CA ASN A 118 -5.33 -8.23 22.18
C ASN A 118 -4.26 -9.20 22.68
N ILE A 119 -2.99 -8.81 22.61
CA ILE A 119 -1.93 -9.50 23.37
C ILE A 119 -2.23 -9.25 24.86
N THR A 120 -2.18 -10.30 25.68
CA THR A 120 -2.35 -10.22 27.15
C THR A 120 -1.08 -10.71 27.84
N GLU A 121 -0.97 -10.56 29.16
CA GLU A 121 0.15 -11.07 29.95
C GLU A 121 0.27 -12.61 29.94
N ASP A 122 -0.77 -13.33 29.51
CA ASP A 122 -0.78 -14.79 29.46
C ASP A 122 -0.09 -15.35 28.21
N VAL A 123 0.17 -14.51 27.21
CA VAL A 123 0.72 -14.91 25.91
C VAL A 123 1.78 -13.93 25.40
N TYR A 124 2.63 -14.43 24.51
CA TYR A 124 3.51 -13.61 23.68
C TYR A 124 3.43 -14.08 22.23
N VAL A 125 3.84 -13.22 21.29
CA VAL A 125 3.74 -13.51 19.85
C VAL A 125 5.12 -13.51 19.22
N VAL A 126 5.45 -14.61 18.54
CA VAL A 126 6.64 -14.70 17.68
C VAL A 126 6.21 -14.49 16.24
N VAL A 127 6.81 -13.52 15.56
CA VAL A 127 6.52 -13.17 14.17
C VAL A 127 7.69 -13.57 13.29
N LYS A 128 7.39 -14.31 12.22
CA LYS A 128 8.32 -14.74 11.17
C LYS A 128 7.75 -14.37 9.81
N ASN A 129 8.60 -14.26 8.80
CA ASN A 129 8.19 -14.07 7.41
C ASN A 129 9.05 -14.93 6.47
N ASP A 130 8.62 -15.07 5.21
CA ASP A 130 9.33 -15.82 4.17
C ASP A 130 10.22 -14.93 3.27
N TYR A 131 10.26 -13.62 3.53
CA TYR A 131 11.06 -12.65 2.78
C TYR A 131 12.47 -12.44 3.39
N SER A 132 12.60 -12.63 4.70
CA SER A 132 13.83 -12.40 5.48
C SER A 132 13.97 -13.44 6.60
N ASP A 133 15.19 -13.58 7.13
CA ASP A 133 15.46 -14.45 8.29
C ASP A 133 15.11 -13.79 9.63
N ASP A 134 14.45 -12.62 9.62
CA ASP A 134 14.14 -11.86 10.81
C ASP A 134 13.03 -12.53 11.63
N VAL A 135 13.27 -12.63 12.94
CA VAL A 135 12.31 -13.16 13.92
C VAL A 135 12.08 -12.13 14.99
N PHE A 136 10.84 -11.69 15.14
CA PHE A 136 10.43 -10.74 16.17
C PHE A 136 9.67 -11.45 17.28
N THR A 137 9.85 -11.01 18.51
CA THR A 137 9.11 -11.53 19.67
C THR A 137 8.51 -10.34 20.39
N TYR A 138 7.20 -10.37 20.60
CA TYR A 138 6.45 -9.31 21.25
C TYR A 138 5.72 -9.88 22.47
N HIS A 139 6.14 -9.43 23.64
CA HIS A 139 5.44 -9.66 24.90
C HIS A 139 4.44 -8.53 25.14
N TYR A 140 3.51 -8.71 26.08
CA TYR A 140 2.56 -7.65 26.47
C TYR A 140 3.26 -6.33 26.82
N ALA A 141 4.41 -6.38 27.48
CA ALA A 141 5.20 -5.20 27.85
C ALA A 141 5.74 -4.40 26.64
N ASP A 142 5.82 -5.00 25.45
CA ASP A 142 6.27 -4.36 24.22
C ASP A 142 5.12 -3.67 23.45
N THR A 143 3.90 -3.73 24.00
CA THR A 143 2.66 -3.26 23.39
C THR A 143 2.15 -1.98 24.02
N GLU A 144 1.31 -1.26 23.28
CA GLU A 144 0.46 -0.22 23.83
C GLU A 144 -0.91 -0.83 24.12
N ASN A 145 -1.18 -1.16 25.39
CA ASN A 145 -2.44 -1.78 25.84
C ASN A 145 -2.84 -3.04 25.05
N GLY A 146 -1.89 -3.94 24.79
CA GLY A 146 -2.11 -5.19 24.05
C GLY A 146 -2.10 -5.03 22.52
N VAL A 147 -1.75 -3.85 22.02
CA VAL A 147 -1.61 -3.57 20.58
C VAL A 147 -0.15 -3.37 20.21
N LYS A 148 0.32 -4.09 19.20
CA LYS A 148 1.63 -3.90 18.58
C LYS A 148 1.47 -3.64 17.10
N THR A 149 2.19 -2.65 16.59
CA THR A 149 2.31 -2.39 15.15
C THR A 149 3.76 -2.47 14.68
N PHE A 150 3.94 -2.86 13.42
CA PHE A 150 5.22 -2.79 12.71
C PHE A 150 4.99 -2.61 11.21
N GLU A 151 6.02 -2.16 10.50
CA GLU A 151 5.93 -1.82 9.08
C GLU A 151 6.60 -2.88 8.20
N SER A 152 6.04 -3.10 7.02
CA SER A 152 6.62 -3.91 5.95
C SER A 152 6.45 -3.20 4.62
N ILE A 153 7.52 -2.97 3.88
CA ILE A 153 7.45 -2.37 2.54
C ILE A 153 6.77 -3.33 1.56
N ALA A 154 5.97 -2.78 0.63
CA ALA A 154 5.34 -3.58 -0.41
C ALA A 154 6.36 -4.05 -1.45
N THR A 155 6.20 -5.27 -1.96
CA THR A 155 7.11 -5.84 -2.95
C THR A 155 6.35 -6.44 -4.13
N GLU A 156 7.06 -6.78 -5.21
CA GLU A 156 6.49 -7.48 -6.38
C GLU A 156 6.22 -8.98 -6.13
N GLU A 157 6.31 -9.41 -4.88
CA GLU A 157 6.01 -10.75 -4.40
C GLU A 157 5.15 -10.66 -3.13
N ALA A 158 4.38 -11.70 -2.85
CA ALA A 158 3.58 -11.76 -1.63
C ALA A 158 4.52 -12.15 -0.48
N ILE A 159 4.36 -11.52 0.68
CA ILE A 159 5.09 -11.88 1.89
C ILE A 159 4.12 -12.62 2.81
N ASN A 160 4.51 -13.82 3.24
CA ASN A 160 3.74 -14.63 4.17
C ASN A 160 4.29 -14.48 5.59
N PHE A 161 3.51 -13.81 6.44
CA PHE A 161 3.81 -13.68 7.86
C PHE A 161 3.18 -14.82 8.64
N THR A 162 3.95 -15.41 9.56
CA THR A 162 3.48 -16.39 10.54
C THR A 162 3.57 -15.79 11.94
N PHE A 163 2.46 -15.78 12.66
CA PHE A 163 2.34 -15.33 14.05
C PHE A 163 2.11 -16.56 14.93
N GLU A 164 3.09 -16.93 15.72
CA GLU A 164 3.03 -17.99 16.72
C GLU A 164 2.65 -17.38 18.06
N VAL A 165 1.42 -17.64 18.51
CA VAL A 165 0.94 -17.20 19.83
C VAL A 165 1.27 -18.27 20.86
N LYS A 166 2.19 -17.92 21.75
CA LYS A 166 2.82 -18.82 22.71
C LYS A 166 2.46 -18.46 24.14
N SER A 167 2.48 -19.46 25.00
CA SER A 167 2.18 -19.31 26.43
C SER A 167 3.29 -18.57 27.18
N GLU A 168 2.92 -17.61 28.04
CA GLU A 168 3.80 -17.09 29.10
C GLU A 168 3.63 -17.79 30.46
N ASN A 169 2.69 -18.72 30.58
CA ASN A 169 2.49 -19.45 31.83
C ASN A 169 3.73 -20.30 32.15
N ALA A 170 4.29 -20.18 33.36
CA ALA A 170 5.52 -20.85 33.76
C ALA A 170 5.51 -22.39 33.57
N ASN A 171 4.34 -23.04 33.68
CA ASN A 171 4.21 -24.49 33.56
C ASN A 171 4.22 -25.00 32.11
N CYS A 172 3.70 -24.20 31.17
CA CYS A 172 3.64 -24.52 29.74
C CYS A 172 4.28 -23.44 28.87
N LYS A 173 5.31 -22.78 29.38
CA LYS A 173 5.97 -21.67 28.71
C LYS A 173 6.48 -22.10 27.33
N ASP A 174 6.35 -21.20 26.36
CA ASP A 174 6.78 -21.35 24.96
C ASP A 174 5.99 -22.37 24.11
N GLU A 175 5.02 -23.07 24.71
CA GLU A 175 4.11 -23.94 23.97
C GLU A 175 3.22 -23.10 23.05
N ASP A 176 3.04 -23.57 21.82
CA ASP A 176 2.15 -22.94 20.83
C ASP A 176 0.69 -23.23 21.19
N TYR A 177 -0.13 -22.17 21.27
CA TYR A 177 -1.57 -22.28 21.50
C TYR A 177 -2.39 -21.85 20.28
N ARG A 178 -1.80 -21.04 19.41
CA ARG A 178 -2.40 -20.63 18.14
C ARG A 178 -1.31 -20.22 17.16
N LYS A 179 -1.56 -20.45 15.88
CA LYS A 179 -0.70 -19.98 14.80
C LYS A 179 -1.56 -19.32 13.75
N ILE A 180 -1.23 -18.10 13.38
CA ILE A 180 -1.99 -17.29 12.41
C ILE A 180 -1.07 -17.01 11.22
N SER A 181 -1.59 -17.12 10.00
CA SER A 181 -0.92 -16.72 8.77
C SER A 181 -1.56 -15.44 8.22
N LEU A 182 -0.75 -14.51 7.72
CA LEU A 182 -1.21 -13.33 6.99
C LEU A 182 -0.35 -13.17 5.73
N THR A 183 -0.99 -13.11 4.59
CA THR A 183 -0.32 -12.91 3.30
C THR A 183 -0.56 -11.49 2.81
N THR A 184 0.50 -10.74 2.54
CA THR A 184 0.38 -9.40 1.96
C THR A 184 0.00 -9.49 0.48
N PRO A 185 -0.74 -8.50 -0.05
CA PRO A 185 -0.96 -8.43 -1.48
C PRO A 185 0.33 -8.00 -2.20
N ILE A 186 0.41 -8.31 -3.50
CA ILE A 186 1.54 -8.04 -4.37
C ILE A 186 1.43 -6.63 -4.94
N TYR A 187 2.50 -5.84 -4.88
CA TYR A 187 2.57 -4.56 -5.55
C TYR A 187 2.75 -4.73 -7.06
N ASN A 188 1.83 -4.14 -7.83
CA ASN A 188 1.81 -4.22 -9.28
C ASN A 188 2.43 -2.98 -9.92
N TYR A 189 3.71 -3.03 -10.29
CA TYR A 189 4.39 -1.87 -10.87
C TYR A 189 3.74 -1.33 -12.18
N TYR A 190 2.96 -2.14 -12.89
CA TYR A 190 2.24 -1.69 -14.10
C TYR A 190 1.18 -0.64 -13.80
N HIS A 191 0.69 -0.52 -12.56
CA HIS A 191 -0.30 0.50 -12.17
C HIS A 191 0.17 1.92 -12.53
N ARG A 192 1.48 2.15 -12.54
CA ARG A 192 2.13 3.43 -12.85
C ARG A 192 2.19 3.76 -14.34
N TYR A 193 1.84 2.82 -15.22
CA TYR A 193 1.96 3.03 -16.66
C TYR A 193 0.84 3.95 -17.16
N GLN A 194 1.13 4.76 -18.17
CA GLN A 194 0.13 5.67 -18.76
C GLN A 194 -1.14 4.94 -19.20
N PHE A 195 -0.99 3.71 -19.73
CA PHE A 195 -2.14 2.86 -20.06
C PHE A 195 -3.14 2.73 -18.90
N CYS A 196 -2.66 2.61 -17.67
CA CYS A 196 -3.48 2.48 -16.48
C CYS A 196 -4.06 3.81 -16.00
N SER A 197 -3.38 4.93 -16.27
CA SER A 197 -3.98 6.26 -16.11
C SER A 197 -5.16 6.47 -17.07
N ASP A 198 -5.05 5.94 -18.29
CA ASP A 198 -6.10 6.04 -19.31
C ASP A 198 -7.21 4.97 -19.13
N ASN A 199 -6.90 3.85 -18.46
CA ASN A 199 -7.78 2.69 -18.29
C ASN A 199 -7.81 2.22 -16.82
N PRO A 200 -8.20 3.06 -15.86
CA PRO A 200 -8.08 2.76 -14.42
C PRO A 200 -8.92 1.55 -13.97
N LYS A 201 -9.97 1.21 -14.73
CA LYS A 201 -10.86 0.07 -14.46
C LYS A 201 -10.29 -1.28 -14.88
N SER A 202 -9.19 -1.31 -15.63
CA SER A 202 -8.61 -2.57 -16.07
C SER A 202 -8.00 -3.32 -14.89
N LYS A 203 -8.19 -4.65 -14.86
CA LYS A 203 -7.68 -5.49 -13.77
C LYS A 203 -6.16 -5.44 -13.65
N VAL A 204 -5.45 -5.26 -14.77
CA VAL A 204 -3.98 -5.17 -14.80
C VAL A 204 -3.45 -3.84 -14.24
N CYS A 205 -4.35 -2.92 -13.89
CA CYS A 205 -4.02 -1.58 -13.42
C CYS A 205 -4.26 -1.36 -11.93
N LYS A 206 -4.74 -2.39 -11.21
CA LYS A 206 -4.84 -2.35 -9.75
C LYS A 206 -3.45 -2.22 -9.13
N MET A 207 -3.30 -1.34 -8.15
CA MET A 207 -2.02 -1.10 -7.45
C MET A 207 -1.56 -2.33 -6.68
N PHE A 208 -2.45 -3.01 -5.98
CA PHE A 208 -2.16 -4.29 -5.36
C PHE A 208 -3.08 -5.39 -5.88
N VAL A 209 -2.51 -6.58 -5.99
CA VAL A 209 -3.13 -7.77 -6.57
C VAL A 209 -2.77 -9.01 -5.76
N ASN A 210 -3.61 -10.03 -5.82
CA ASN A 210 -3.32 -11.31 -5.13
C ASN A 210 -2.38 -12.21 -5.95
N GLU A 211 -2.30 -11.98 -7.26
CA GLU A 211 -1.48 -12.75 -8.19
C GLU A 211 -0.65 -11.80 -9.05
N LYS A 212 0.62 -12.17 -9.28
CA LYS A 212 1.55 -11.35 -10.05
C LYS A 212 1.08 -11.23 -11.50
N ILE A 213 0.90 -10.00 -11.96
CA ILE A 213 0.60 -9.73 -13.37
C ILE A 213 1.88 -9.96 -14.17
N SER A 214 1.81 -10.86 -15.15
CA SER A 214 2.90 -11.10 -16.08
C SER A 214 2.98 -10.00 -17.15
N ALA A 215 4.17 -9.82 -17.72
CA ALA A 215 4.37 -8.92 -18.86
C ALA A 215 3.48 -9.29 -20.06
N LYS A 216 3.21 -10.59 -20.24
CA LYS A 216 2.33 -11.10 -21.30
C LYS A 216 0.88 -10.67 -21.06
N GLU A 217 0.36 -10.85 -19.86
CA GLU A 217 -1.02 -10.47 -19.52
C GLU A 217 -1.23 -8.96 -19.68
N PHE A 218 -0.29 -8.15 -19.16
CA PHE A 218 -0.34 -6.71 -19.35
C PHE A 218 -0.34 -6.33 -20.83
N ALA A 219 0.57 -6.90 -21.63
CA ALA A 219 0.64 -6.63 -23.06
C ALA A 219 -0.63 -7.05 -23.82
N THR A 220 -1.23 -8.19 -23.46
CA THR A 220 -2.49 -8.66 -24.04
C THR A 220 -3.63 -7.69 -23.79
N GLU A 221 -3.79 -7.22 -22.56
CA GLU A 221 -4.83 -6.25 -22.18
C GLU A 221 -4.65 -4.90 -22.92
N VAL A 222 -3.40 -4.42 -23.00
CA VAL A 222 -3.07 -3.18 -23.74
C VAL A 222 -3.44 -3.31 -25.23
N ASN A 223 -3.15 -4.45 -25.84
CA ASN A 223 -3.44 -4.67 -27.26
C ASN A 223 -4.94 -4.82 -27.52
N ALA A 224 -5.67 -5.54 -26.67
CA ALA A 224 -7.13 -5.69 -26.78
C ALA A 224 -7.83 -4.32 -26.77
N LYS A 225 -7.42 -3.42 -25.87
CA LYS A 225 -7.99 -2.05 -25.82
C LYS A 225 -7.67 -1.20 -27.05
N LYS A 226 -6.49 -1.38 -27.66
CA LYS A 226 -6.15 -0.69 -28.91
C LYS A 226 -6.99 -1.19 -30.09
N GLU A 227 -7.27 -2.49 -30.16
CA GLU A 227 -8.12 -3.07 -31.19
C GLU A 227 -9.59 -2.66 -31.03
N ASP A 228 -10.08 -2.54 -29.79
CA ASP A 228 -11.43 -2.03 -29.52
C ASP A 228 -11.58 -0.57 -29.97
N ASN A 229 -10.58 0.28 -29.69
CA ASN A 229 -10.58 1.68 -30.13
C ASN A 229 -10.43 1.81 -31.66
N GLN A 230 -9.74 0.87 -32.32
CA GLN A 230 -9.67 0.83 -33.79
C GLN A 230 -10.97 0.36 -34.44
N LYS A 231 -11.78 -0.45 -33.77
CA LYS A 231 -13.12 -0.85 -34.25
C LYS A 231 -14.16 0.26 -34.07
N SER A 232 -13.94 1.23 -33.19
CA SER A 232 -14.80 2.43 -33.07
C SER A 232 -14.43 3.56 -34.03
N ASP A 233 -13.21 3.56 -34.58
CA ASP A 233 -12.68 4.62 -35.46
C ASP A 233 -12.38 4.12 -36.89
N ASP A 234 -13.36 3.50 -37.56
CA ASP A 234 -13.29 3.24 -39.01
C ASP A 234 -13.63 4.51 -39.83
N SER A 235 -13.02 5.64 -39.46
CA SER A 235 -13.07 6.88 -40.25
C SER A 235 -11.85 7.80 -40.13
N ASN A 236 -10.64 7.29 -39.88
CA ASN A 236 -9.44 7.87 -40.51
C ASN A 236 -8.17 7.09 -40.24
N LYS A 237 -7.73 6.35 -41.26
CA LYS A 237 -6.40 5.77 -41.33
C LYS A 237 -5.41 6.88 -41.70
N LYS A 238 -4.44 7.20 -40.84
CA LYS A 238 -3.07 7.58 -41.25
C LYS A 238 -2.04 7.56 -40.10
N ASN A 239 -1.03 6.73 -40.34
CA ASN A 239 0.37 6.79 -39.92
C ASN A 239 0.73 6.56 -38.45
N VAL A 240 1.17 5.33 -38.21
CA VAL A 240 1.98 4.88 -37.06
C VAL A 240 3.40 5.43 -37.19
N PRO A 241 3.97 6.07 -36.14
CA PRO A 241 5.39 6.03 -35.88
C PRO A 241 5.69 5.00 -34.79
N THR A 242 6.78 4.26 -35.03
CA THR A 242 7.33 3.18 -34.22
C THR A 242 7.72 3.62 -32.81
N PHE A 243 7.24 2.88 -31.81
CA PHE A 243 7.53 3.06 -30.39
C PHE A 243 8.95 2.56 -30.04
N VAL A 244 10.00 3.28 -30.46
CA VAL A 244 11.37 3.13 -29.93
C VAL A 244 12.07 4.48 -29.99
N LYS A 245 11.77 5.37 -29.04
CA LYS A 245 12.57 6.52 -28.57
C LYS A 245 11.64 7.45 -27.79
N GLU A 246 11.45 7.20 -26.50
CA GLU A 246 11.17 8.30 -25.56
C GLU A 246 11.23 7.99 -24.07
N ASN A 247 11.56 6.77 -23.62
CA ASN A 247 11.67 6.49 -22.18
C ASN A 247 13.06 6.02 -21.76
N LYS A 248 14.07 6.86 -21.99
CA LYS A 248 15.44 6.67 -21.48
C LYS A 248 15.56 6.88 -19.95
N TYR A 249 14.58 7.52 -19.31
CA TYR A 249 14.61 7.82 -17.87
C TYR A 249 14.08 6.71 -16.95
N LEU A 250 13.31 5.75 -17.47
CA LEU A 250 12.71 4.68 -16.65
C LEU A 250 13.69 3.54 -16.27
N PHE A 251 14.80 3.39 -16.99
CA PHE A 251 15.82 2.36 -16.69
C PHE A 251 16.82 2.78 -15.60
N ILE A 252 16.82 4.04 -15.19
CA ILE A 252 17.75 4.57 -14.19
C ILE A 252 17.23 4.31 -12.77
N ILE A 253 15.92 4.29 -12.57
CA ILE A 253 15.30 4.15 -11.24
C ILE A 253 15.41 2.71 -10.72
N GLY A 254 15.14 1.70 -11.56
CA GLY A 254 15.20 0.29 -11.14
C GLY A 254 16.63 -0.22 -10.88
N GLY A 255 17.65 0.36 -11.52
CA GLY A 255 19.04 -0.06 -11.38
C GLY A 255 19.78 0.57 -10.18
N ILE A 256 19.41 1.78 -9.78
CA ILE A 256 20.10 2.52 -8.70
C ILE A 256 19.66 2.04 -7.31
N VAL A 257 18.39 1.67 -7.13
CA VAL A 257 17.84 1.19 -5.84
C VAL A 257 18.54 -0.09 -5.35
N ILE A 258 18.87 -1.01 -6.27
CA ILE A 258 19.58 -2.27 -5.92
C ILE A 258 21.02 -2.01 -5.45
N VAL A 259 21.68 -0.96 -5.97
CA VAL A 259 23.07 -0.63 -5.60
C VAL A 259 23.15 0.10 -4.25
N ILE A 260 22.17 0.94 -3.90
CA ILE A 260 22.19 1.71 -2.65
C ILE A 260 21.90 0.82 -1.42
N ILE A 261 20.98 -0.15 -1.53
CA ILE A 261 20.68 -1.10 -0.43
C ILE A 261 21.89 -2.01 -0.14
N GLY A 262 22.63 -2.41 -1.18
CA GLY A 262 23.88 -3.17 -1.04
C GLY A 262 25.00 -2.39 -0.35
N VAL A 263 25.10 -1.09 -0.58
CA VAL A 263 26.13 -0.25 0.06
C VAL A 263 25.77 0.08 1.51
N ALA A 264 24.50 0.37 1.81
CA ALA A 264 24.04 0.67 3.17
C ALA A 264 24.25 -0.51 4.14
N THR A 265 23.89 -1.72 3.72
CA THR A 265 24.09 -2.95 4.53
C THR A 265 25.56 -3.26 4.78
N VAL A 266 26.44 -3.03 3.79
CA VAL A 266 27.89 -3.19 3.93
C VAL A 266 28.50 -2.11 4.83
N CYS A 267 28.08 -0.85 4.71
CA CYS A 267 28.56 0.25 5.55
C CYS A 267 28.16 0.09 7.03
N VAL A 268 26.94 -0.38 7.32
CA VAL A 268 26.50 -0.65 8.70
C VAL A 268 27.29 -1.80 9.34
N LYS A 269 27.56 -2.89 8.59
CA LYS A 269 28.41 -4.00 9.08
C LYS A 269 29.87 -3.57 9.33
N ILE A 270 30.44 -2.70 8.49
CA ILE A 270 31.83 -2.22 8.66
C ILE A 270 31.95 -1.26 9.84
N LYS A 271 30.97 -0.36 10.06
CA LYS A 271 30.99 0.58 11.19
C LYS A 271 30.88 -0.15 12.53
N LYS A 272 30.06 -1.21 12.61
CA LYS A 272 29.91 -2.03 13.83
C LYS A 272 31.18 -2.81 14.21
N ARG A 273 32.07 -3.14 13.24
CA ARG A 273 33.35 -3.82 13.53
C ARG A 273 34.49 -2.88 13.96
N ARG A 274 34.39 -1.57 13.69
CA ARG A 274 35.43 -0.59 14.05
C ARG A 274 35.16 0.13 15.38
N GLY A 275 33.95 0.01 15.94
CA GLY A 275 33.56 0.67 17.20
C GLY A 275 33.73 -0.15 18.49
N SER A 276 34.27 -1.37 18.43
CA SER A 276 34.46 -2.24 19.61
C SER A 276 35.92 -2.43 20.03
N LYS A 277 36.79 -1.51 19.65
CA LYS A 277 38.13 -1.35 20.23
C LYS A 277 38.46 0.12 20.41
N LEU A 278 37.97 0.69 21.50
CA LEU A 278 38.60 1.78 22.26
C LEU A 278 37.97 1.81 23.65
#